data_AF-A0A7D4ASW9-F1
#
_entry.id   AF-A0A7D4ASW9-F1
#
_cell.length_a   1.000
_cell.length_b   1.000
_cell.length_c   1.000
_cell.angle_alpha   90.00
_cell.angle_beta   90.00
_cell.angle_gamma   90.00
#
_symmetry.space_group_name_H-M   'P 1'
#
loop_
_entity.id
_entity.type
_entity.pdbx_description
1 polymer ?
#
loop_
_entity_poly.entity_id
_entity_poly.type
_entity_poly.pdbx_seq_one_letter_code
_entity_poly.pdbx_strand_id
1 'polypeptide(L)'
;METPWFAKRPVKDIRPGDHSWLAYSGPEERDSVIGPFVREGLETNEKVVYVTDAPAELLPGLGPRHRVDVEALGRTGQLRIISRRDACLDRRGGFAPGKMLETIGREVDAAFGQGFRAARFTTDYSCLIGEPGRSGLAVMLGCEHGVGNAVSPSTMAMAICQIDRRACPPDELAALRDTHEVLVEVNPEFDDGILKISRTFEPNGLRVEGELDAARHQVFAEQLAQVCLARRRVHLDFADLGFIDLGGLNLLAQQATVLPADEALVLDHLPPDVENVIEMVGWHRLPGLERGRERAFPETEGIA
;
A
#
# COMPACT_ATOMS: atom_id res chain seq x y z
N MET A 1 -17.09 4.22 -21.97
CA MET A 1 -15.81 4.56 -21.31
C MET A 1 -15.60 3.44 -20.31
N GLU A 2 -14.89 2.39 -20.75
CA GLU A 2 -14.61 1.24 -19.89
C GLU A 2 -13.78 1.73 -18.71
N THR A 3 -14.29 1.55 -17.50
CA THR A 3 -13.52 1.77 -16.28
C THR A 3 -12.25 0.94 -16.41
N PRO A 4 -11.04 1.51 -16.30
CA PRO A 4 -9.82 0.71 -16.34
C PRO A 4 -9.96 -0.39 -15.30
N TRP A 5 -9.75 -1.64 -15.69
CA TRP A 5 -9.86 -2.77 -14.77
C TRP A 5 -8.66 -2.71 -13.82
N PHE A 6 -8.74 -1.90 -12.76
CA PHE A 6 -7.69 -1.84 -11.75
C PHE A 6 -7.64 -3.18 -11.01
N ALA A 7 -6.53 -3.89 -11.14
CA ALA A 7 -6.27 -5.01 -10.25
C ALA A 7 -5.73 -4.48 -8.93
N LYS A 8 -6.38 -4.78 -7.81
CA LYS A 8 -5.75 -4.63 -6.49
C LYS A 8 -4.79 -5.79 -6.28
N ARG A 9 -3.54 -5.51 -5.87
CA ARG A 9 -2.53 -6.54 -5.63
C ARG A 9 -1.71 -6.23 -4.38
N PRO A 10 -1.49 -7.21 -3.48
CA PRO A 10 -0.43 -7.12 -2.49
C PRO A 10 0.92 -6.86 -3.15
N VAL A 11 1.81 -6.14 -2.49
CA VAL A 11 3.11 -5.78 -3.06
C VAL A 11 3.99 -6.97 -3.44
N LYS A 12 3.88 -8.09 -2.73
CA LYS A 12 4.58 -9.36 -3.05
C LYS A 12 4.15 -9.97 -4.39
N ASP A 13 2.97 -9.59 -4.89
CA ASP A 13 2.36 -10.13 -6.10
C ASP A 13 2.55 -9.20 -7.30
N ILE A 14 3.30 -8.10 -7.16
CA ILE A 14 3.68 -7.21 -8.25
C ILE A 14 4.64 -7.93 -9.20
N ARG A 15 4.39 -7.80 -10.49
CA ARG A 15 5.08 -8.53 -11.56
C ARG A 15 5.69 -7.57 -12.56
N PRO A 16 6.69 -8.02 -13.35
CA PRO A 16 7.09 -7.29 -14.53
C PRO A 16 5.89 -7.02 -15.45
N GLY A 17 5.75 -5.78 -15.91
CA GLY A 17 4.56 -5.27 -16.59
C GLY A 17 3.72 -4.34 -15.74
N ASP A 18 3.79 -4.44 -14.41
CA ASP A 18 2.90 -3.69 -13.53
C ASP A 18 3.37 -2.24 -13.36
N HIS A 19 2.55 -1.30 -13.84
CA HIS A 19 2.61 0.10 -13.46
C HIS A 19 1.65 0.35 -12.30
N SER A 20 2.20 0.36 -11.08
CA SER A 20 1.43 0.32 -9.84
C SER A 20 1.34 1.66 -9.15
N TRP A 21 0.20 1.92 -8.52
CA TRP A 21 -0.11 3.15 -7.82
C TRP A 21 -0.18 2.96 -6.31
N LEU A 22 0.54 3.80 -5.56
CA LEU A 22 0.48 3.89 -4.10
C LEU A 22 0.18 5.32 -3.64
N ALA A 23 -1.07 5.59 -3.26
CA ALA A 23 -1.44 6.83 -2.58
C ALA A 23 -1.40 6.62 -1.05
N TYR A 24 -0.26 6.86 -0.41
CA TYR A 24 -0.08 6.57 1.01
C TYR A 24 -0.63 7.67 1.93
N SER A 25 -1.14 7.31 3.11
CA SER A 25 -1.61 8.20 4.18
C SER A 25 -0.49 8.69 5.10
N GLY A 26 0.61 7.95 5.15
CA GLY A 26 1.76 8.31 5.98
C GLY A 26 2.93 7.34 5.83
N PRO A 27 4.04 7.61 6.53
CA PRO A 27 5.27 6.82 6.42
C PRO A 27 5.09 5.34 6.77
N GLU A 28 4.22 5.02 7.74
CA GLU A 28 3.96 3.62 8.14
C GLU A 28 3.44 2.79 6.96
N GLU A 29 2.47 3.30 6.20
CA GLU A 29 1.92 2.63 5.01
C GLU A 29 2.96 2.55 3.89
N ARG A 30 3.62 3.68 3.60
CA ARG A 30 4.65 3.75 2.57
C ARG A 30 5.77 2.74 2.83
N ASP A 31 6.25 2.66 4.06
CA ASP A 31 7.35 1.77 4.43
C ASP A 31 6.90 0.29 4.40
N SER A 32 5.64 0.02 4.75
CA SER A 32 5.04 -1.33 4.70
C SER A 32 4.81 -1.84 3.28
N VAL A 33 4.71 -0.96 2.28
CA VAL A 33 4.58 -1.31 0.86
C VAL A 33 5.93 -1.28 0.14
N ILE A 34 6.63 -0.13 0.17
CA ILE A 34 7.87 0.05 -0.59
C ILE A 34 9.02 -0.75 0.00
N GLY A 35 9.03 -0.97 1.32
CA GLY A 35 10.06 -1.76 1.98
C GLY A 35 10.15 -3.19 1.42
N PRO A 36 9.07 -3.98 1.46
CA PRO A 36 9.03 -5.29 0.81
C PRO A 36 9.37 -5.24 -0.69
N PHE A 37 8.83 -4.28 -1.44
CA PHE A 37 9.11 -4.13 -2.87
C PHE A 37 10.62 -4.03 -3.18
N VAL A 38 11.35 -3.24 -2.39
CA VAL A 38 12.80 -3.07 -2.50
C VAL A 38 13.53 -4.34 -2.07
N ARG A 39 13.20 -4.90 -0.90
CA ARG A 39 13.91 -6.06 -0.35
C ARG A 39 13.77 -7.29 -1.24
N GLU A 40 12.55 -7.58 -1.70
CA GLU A 40 12.29 -8.71 -2.60
C GLU A 40 13.15 -8.60 -3.87
N GLY A 41 13.20 -7.41 -4.49
CA GLY A 41 14.05 -7.21 -5.67
C GLY A 41 15.54 -7.45 -5.40
N LEU A 42 16.04 -7.02 -4.25
CA LEU A 42 17.44 -7.26 -3.86
C LEU A 42 17.71 -8.76 -3.60
N GLU A 43 16.78 -9.45 -2.95
CA GLU A 43 16.86 -10.89 -2.62
C GLU A 43 16.74 -11.78 -3.87
N THR A 44 15.97 -11.37 -4.88
CA THR A 44 15.71 -12.16 -6.09
C THR A 44 16.65 -11.86 -7.25
N ASN A 45 17.74 -11.12 -7.04
CA ASN A 45 18.70 -10.67 -8.07
C ASN A 45 18.07 -9.80 -9.17
N GLU A 46 17.24 -8.87 -8.75
CA GLU A 46 16.65 -7.82 -9.59
C GLU A 46 17.34 -6.49 -9.29
N LYS A 47 17.30 -5.59 -10.26
CA LYS A 47 17.83 -4.24 -10.12
C LYS A 47 16.76 -3.34 -9.50
N VAL A 48 17.11 -2.63 -8.44
CA VAL A 48 16.22 -1.67 -7.76
C VAL A 48 16.70 -0.25 -8.04
N VAL A 49 15.79 0.57 -8.58
CA VAL A 49 16.01 1.97 -8.90
C VAL A 49 15.07 2.82 -8.06
N TYR A 50 15.66 3.69 -7.25
CA TYR A 50 14.95 4.62 -6.38
C TYR A 50 15.21 6.04 -6.88
N VAL A 51 14.16 6.74 -7.33
CA VAL A 51 14.28 8.16 -7.70
C VAL A 51 13.87 9.00 -6.51
N THR A 52 14.85 9.63 -5.86
CA THR A 52 14.66 10.35 -4.59
C THR A 52 15.86 11.24 -4.28
N ASP A 53 15.62 12.32 -3.54
CA ASP A 53 16.70 13.13 -2.94
C ASP A 53 16.98 12.76 -1.48
N ALA A 54 16.20 11.84 -0.90
CA ALA A 54 16.42 11.38 0.45
C ALA A 54 17.65 10.46 0.54
N PRO A 55 18.39 10.51 1.66
CA PRO A 55 19.54 9.64 1.87
C PRO A 55 19.10 8.18 2.04
N ALA A 56 19.96 7.25 1.62
CA ALA A 56 19.64 5.82 1.52
C ALA A 56 19.14 5.21 2.84
N GLU A 57 19.68 5.67 3.97
CA GLU A 57 19.38 5.16 5.31
C GLU A 57 17.95 5.46 5.76
N LEU A 58 17.29 6.43 5.11
CA LEU A 58 15.91 6.81 5.36
C LEU A 58 14.92 6.17 4.37
N LEU A 59 15.42 5.43 3.38
CA LEU A 59 14.55 4.81 2.38
C LEU A 59 13.93 3.51 2.89
N PRO A 60 12.64 3.28 2.62
CA PRO A 60 11.99 1.99 2.84
C PRO A 60 12.81 0.83 2.27
N GLY A 61 13.04 -0.19 3.08
CA GLY A 61 13.78 -1.40 2.67
C GLY A 61 15.31 -1.29 2.73
N LEU A 62 15.87 -0.09 2.91
CA LEU A 62 17.33 0.13 2.98
C LEU A 62 17.83 0.62 4.34
N GLY A 63 16.94 1.02 5.24
CA GLY A 63 17.30 1.53 6.55
C GLY A 63 18.03 0.53 7.47
N PRO A 64 18.58 0.99 8.61
CA PRO A 64 19.48 0.22 9.47
C PRO A 64 18.95 -1.13 9.96
N ARG A 65 17.61 -1.29 10.01
CA ARG A 65 16.95 -2.53 10.41
C ARG A 65 17.21 -3.70 9.47
N HIS A 66 17.57 -3.43 8.20
CA HIS A 66 17.68 -4.46 7.16
C HIS A 66 19.10 -4.96 6.89
N ARG A 67 20.13 -4.37 7.51
CA ARG A 67 21.56 -4.76 7.35
C ARG A 67 21.99 -4.88 5.88
N VAL A 68 21.50 -3.97 5.03
CA VAL A 68 21.83 -3.93 3.60
C VAL A 68 23.12 -3.13 3.39
N ASP A 69 24.07 -3.69 2.64
CA ASP A 69 25.28 -2.99 2.21
C ASP A 69 24.99 -2.15 0.96
N VAL A 70 24.49 -0.93 1.17
CA VAL A 70 24.11 0.01 0.11
C VAL A 70 25.30 0.33 -0.82
N GLU A 71 26.52 0.43 -0.28
CA GLU A 71 27.72 0.71 -1.08
C GLU A 71 28.07 -0.46 -2.01
N ALA A 72 28.02 -1.69 -1.50
CA ALA A 72 28.24 -2.88 -2.32
C ALA A 72 27.20 -3.02 -3.43
N LEU A 73 25.91 -2.83 -3.12
CA LEU A 73 24.83 -2.88 -4.11
C LEU A 73 24.93 -1.75 -5.14
N GLY A 74 25.41 -0.58 -4.73
CA GLY A 74 25.71 0.53 -5.62
C GLY A 74 26.84 0.21 -6.60
N ARG A 75 27.89 -0.48 -6.13
CA ARG A 75 29.03 -0.93 -6.97
C ARG A 75 28.64 -2.00 -7.99
N THR A 76 27.78 -2.94 -7.61
CA THR A 76 27.27 -3.96 -8.55
C THR A 76 26.24 -3.39 -9.52
N GLY A 77 25.69 -2.21 -9.23
CA GLY A 77 24.62 -1.60 -9.99
C GLY A 77 23.24 -2.18 -9.68
N GLN A 78 23.15 -3.13 -8.73
CA GLN A 78 21.88 -3.73 -8.31
C GLN A 78 20.98 -2.70 -7.61
N LEU A 79 21.56 -1.75 -6.88
CA LEU A 79 20.84 -0.62 -6.30
C LEU A 79 21.30 0.69 -6.95
N ARG A 80 20.34 1.46 -7.45
CA ARG A 80 20.57 2.80 -8.00
C ARG A 80 19.66 3.80 -7.31
N ILE A 81 20.26 4.71 -6.54
CA ILE A 81 19.56 5.86 -5.98
C ILE A 81 19.90 7.06 -6.87
N ILE A 82 18.90 7.60 -7.56
CA ILE A 82 19.06 8.68 -8.53
C ILE A 82 18.34 9.91 -8.00
N SER A 83 19.04 11.04 -7.94
CA SER A 83 18.43 12.31 -7.51
C SER A 83 17.30 12.71 -8.46
N ARG A 84 16.30 13.46 -7.96
CA ARG A 84 15.25 14.02 -8.83
C ARG A 84 15.86 14.90 -9.92
N ARG A 85 16.88 15.67 -9.55
CA ARG A 85 17.64 16.52 -10.50
C ARG A 85 18.14 15.73 -11.70
N ASP A 86 18.68 14.53 -11.47
CA ASP A 86 19.30 13.73 -12.52
C ASP A 86 18.29 12.83 -13.25
N ALA A 87 17.22 12.42 -12.57
CA ALA A 87 16.21 11.54 -13.14
C ALA A 87 15.16 12.30 -13.96
N CYS A 88 14.66 13.45 -13.46
CA CYS A 88 13.42 14.01 -13.98
C CYS A 88 13.31 15.54 -13.99
N LEU A 89 14.35 16.30 -13.61
CA LEU A 89 14.31 17.77 -13.69
C LEU A 89 15.14 18.34 -14.86
N ASP A 90 14.65 19.42 -15.46
CA ASP A 90 15.38 20.22 -16.44
C ASP A 90 16.43 21.14 -15.78
N ARG A 91 17.15 21.93 -16.59
CA ARG A 91 18.19 22.86 -16.10
C ARG A 91 17.64 23.99 -15.23
N ARG A 92 16.33 24.28 -15.31
CA ARG A 92 15.62 25.30 -14.54
C ARG A 92 14.96 24.71 -13.29
N GLY A 93 15.06 23.40 -13.07
CA GLY A 93 14.44 22.70 -11.95
C GLY A 93 12.98 22.31 -12.19
N GLY A 94 12.44 22.51 -13.39
CA GLY A 94 11.09 22.06 -13.76
C GLY A 94 11.07 20.56 -14.07
N PHE A 95 9.95 19.89 -13.80
CA PHE A 95 9.78 18.48 -14.17
C PHE A 95 9.83 18.31 -15.68
N ALA A 96 10.60 17.33 -16.14
CA ALA A 96 10.84 16.99 -17.52
C ALA A 96 10.50 15.51 -17.73
N PRO A 97 9.25 15.17 -18.11
CA PRO A 97 8.81 13.79 -18.31
C PRO A 97 9.71 12.98 -19.25
N GLY A 98 10.16 13.59 -20.37
CA GLY A 98 11.06 12.90 -21.32
C GLY A 98 12.35 12.41 -20.66
N LYS A 99 12.91 13.19 -19.73
CA LYS A 99 14.12 12.82 -18.98
C LYS A 99 13.85 11.67 -18.01
N MET A 100 12.67 11.62 -17.41
CA MET A 100 12.24 10.50 -16.57
C MET A 100 12.17 9.21 -17.39
N LEU A 101 11.55 9.26 -18.57
CA LEU A 101 11.46 8.11 -19.47
C LEU A 101 12.83 7.65 -19.98
N GLU A 102 13.71 8.57 -20.33
CA GLU A 102 15.11 8.26 -20.68
C GLU A 102 15.86 7.61 -19.51
N THR A 103 15.58 8.03 -18.26
CA THR A 103 16.18 7.41 -17.07
C THR A 103 15.67 6.01 -16.85
N ILE A 104 14.35 5.77 -16.97
CA ILE A 104 13.76 4.44 -16.87
C ILE A 104 14.34 3.53 -17.95
N GLY A 105 14.31 3.95 -19.22
CA GLY A 105 14.83 3.16 -20.34
C GLY A 105 16.29 2.77 -20.16
N ARG A 106 17.16 3.72 -19.77
CA ARG A 106 18.58 3.44 -19.50
C ARG A 106 18.79 2.41 -18.40
N GLU A 107 18.02 2.52 -17.31
CA GLU A 107 18.20 1.61 -16.18
C GLU A 107 17.61 0.22 -16.45
N VAL A 108 16.54 0.12 -17.24
CA VAL A 108 16.02 -1.15 -17.78
C VAL A 108 17.07 -1.83 -18.67
N ASP A 109 17.61 -1.12 -19.66
CA ASP A 109 18.65 -1.65 -20.55
C ASP A 109 19.90 -2.10 -19.76
N ALA A 110 20.31 -1.28 -18.78
CA ALA A 110 21.42 -1.61 -17.89
C ALA A 110 21.12 -2.84 -17.02
N ALA A 111 19.87 -3.04 -16.56
CA ALA A 111 19.50 -4.20 -15.77
C ALA A 111 19.81 -5.50 -16.53
N PHE A 112 19.36 -5.59 -17.78
CA PHE A 112 19.61 -6.73 -18.64
C PHE A 112 21.08 -6.88 -19.03
N GLY A 113 21.74 -5.77 -19.39
CA GLY A 113 23.17 -5.77 -19.72
C GLY A 113 24.06 -6.22 -18.56
N GLN A 114 23.60 -6.03 -17.32
CA GLN A 114 24.27 -6.45 -16.08
C GLN A 114 23.85 -7.86 -15.61
N GLY A 115 22.90 -8.51 -16.29
CA GLY A 115 22.45 -9.86 -15.96
C GLY A 115 21.43 -9.96 -14.82
N PHE A 116 20.77 -8.85 -14.46
CA PHE A 116 19.68 -8.86 -13.49
C PHE A 116 18.39 -9.44 -14.12
N ARG A 117 17.56 -10.06 -13.29
CA ARG A 117 16.34 -10.77 -13.76
C ARG A 117 15.21 -9.83 -14.19
N ALA A 118 15.15 -8.65 -13.57
CA ALA A 118 14.15 -7.63 -13.80
C ALA A 118 14.66 -6.28 -13.26
N ALA A 119 13.94 -5.20 -13.59
CA ALA A 119 14.15 -3.87 -13.03
C ALA A 119 12.91 -3.38 -12.24
N ARG A 120 13.12 -2.93 -11.01
CA ARG A 120 12.11 -2.37 -10.12
C ARG A 120 12.33 -0.87 -9.97
N PHE A 121 11.31 -0.08 -10.24
CA PHE A 121 11.36 1.37 -10.11
C PHE A 121 10.44 1.85 -9.01
N THR A 122 10.88 2.82 -8.23
CA THR A 122 9.97 3.57 -7.35
C THR A 122 10.36 5.03 -7.28
N THR A 123 9.34 5.89 -7.32
CA THR A 123 9.47 7.35 -7.31
C THR A 123 8.37 7.97 -6.47
N ASP A 124 8.73 8.88 -5.58
CA ASP A 124 7.79 9.70 -4.79
C ASP A 124 7.52 11.04 -5.48
N TYR A 125 6.29 11.19 -5.98
CA TYR A 125 5.82 12.40 -6.68
C TYR A 125 5.34 13.50 -5.73
N SER A 126 5.25 13.27 -4.42
CA SER A 126 4.69 14.24 -3.46
C SER A 126 5.38 15.59 -3.54
N CYS A 127 6.71 15.59 -3.65
CA CYS A 127 7.50 16.82 -3.77
C CYS A 127 7.33 17.51 -5.14
N LEU A 128 6.95 16.78 -6.18
CA LEU A 128 6.75 17.32 -7.53
C LEU A 128 5.38 18.00 -7.71
N ILE A 129 4.39 17.63 -6.88
CA ILE A 129 3.06 18.27 -6.84
C ILE A 129 3.01 19.40 -5.80
N GLY A 130 3.77 19.29 -4.71
CA GLY A 130 3.73 20.24 -3.59
C GLY A 130 4.51 21.56 -3.77
N GLU A 131 5.49 21.62 -4.67
CA GLU A 131 6.41 22.77 -4.78
C GLU A 131 5.85 23.94 -5.64
N PRO A 132 6.15 25.22 -5.30
CA PRO A 132 5.84 26.37 -6.14
C PRO A 132 6.54 26.26 -7.51
N GLY A 133 5.78 26.34 -8.61
CA GLY A 133 6.26 25.97 -9.95
C GLY A 133 5.76 24.61 -10.44
N ARG A 134 4.67 24.11 -9.83
CA ARG A 134 3.93 22.90 -10.22
C ARG A 134 4.02 22.60 -11.69
N SER A 135 4.43 21.37 -11.99
CA SER A 135 4.15 20.79 -13.29
C SER A 135 2.65 20.56 -13.34
N GLY A 136 1.98 21.13 -14.34
CA GLY A 136 0.53 20.99 -14.45
C GLY A 136 0.16 19.50 -14.49
N LEU A 137 -0.97 19.13 -13.89
CA LEU A 137 -1.49 17.75 -13.85
C LEU A 137 -1.36 17.03 -15.20
N ALA A 138 -1.67 17.72 -16.30
CA ALA A 138 -1.53 17.19 -17.66
C ALA A 138 -0.11 16.70 -18.01
N VAL A 139 0.93 17.41 -17.55
CA VAL A 139 2.34 17.02 -17.73
C VAL A 139 2.65 15.75 -16.95
N MET A 140 2.11 15.62 -15.73
CA MET A 140 2.29 14.43 -14.89
C MET A 140 1.54 13.23 -15.49
N LEU A 141 0.29 13.39 -15.89
CA LEU A 141 -0.49 12.32 -16.56
C LEU A 141 0.22 11.82 -17.83
N GLY A 142 0.79 12.73 -18.62
CA GLY A 142 1.61 12.36 -19.79
C GLY A 142 2.87 11.59 -19.42
N CYS A 143 3.51 11.93 -18.29
CA CYS A 143 4.63 11.18 -17.74
C CYS A 143 4.19 9.78 -17.32
N GLU A 144 3.13 9.65 -16.51
CA GLU A 144 2.63 8.35 -16.02
C GLU A 144 2.24 7.41 -17.16
N HIS A 145 1.62 7.93 -18.21
CA HIS A 145 1.36 7.14 -19.42
C HIS A 145 2.66 6.65 -20.07
N GLY A 146 3.68 7.51 -20.16
CA GLY A 146 5.00 7.13 -20.64
C GLY A 146 5.68 6.08 -19.76
N VAL A 147 5.54 6.19 -18.43
CA VAL A 147 6.07 5.21 -17.47
C VAL A 147 5.40 3.86 -17.71
N GLY A 148 4.07 3.81 -17.82
CA GLY A 148 3.34 2.59 -18.15
C GLY A 148 3.85 1.90 -19.42
N ASN A 149 4.13 2.66 -20.48
CA ASN A 149 4.73 2.12 -21.70
C ASN A 149 6.16 1.59 -21.47
N ALA A 150 6.97 2.28 -20.68
CA ALA A 150 8.35 1.89 -20.36
C ALA A 150 8.42 0.62 -19.47
N VAL A 151 7.43 0.42 -18.60
CA VAL A 151 7.32 -0.78 -17.75
C VAL A 151 6.33 -1.81 -18.28
N SER A 152 6.03 -1.78 -19.58
CA SER A 152 5.08 -2.71 -20.19
C SER A 152 5.45 -4.19 -19.97
N PRO A 153 4.52 -5.15 -20.13
CA PRO A 153 4.78 -6.58 -19.91
C PRO A 153 5.94 -7.18 -20.73
N SER A 154 6.45 -6.46 -21.74
CA SER A 154 7.58 -6.88 -22.55
C SER A 154 8.96 -6.48 -22.01
N THR A 155 9.06 -5.58 -21.01
CA THR A 155 10.34 -4.94 -20.62
C THR A 155 11.00 -5.54 -19.37
N MET A 156 10.52 -6.66 -18.83
CA MET A 156 10.88 -7.21 -17.49
C MET A 156 11.08 -6.12 -16.43
N ALA A 157 10.29 -5.04 -16.50
CA ALA A 157 10.36 -3.92 -15.59
C ALA A 157 9.02 -3.76 -14.87
N MET A 158 9.04 -3.21 -13.67
CA MET A 158 7.85 -2.89 -12.88
C MET A 158 8.08 -1.61 -12.09
N ALA A 159 7.03 -0.85 -11.83
CA ALA A 159 7.13 0.41 -11.12
C ALA A 159 6.05 0.56 -10.05
N ILE A 160 6.41 1.19 -8.92
CA ILE A 160 5.46 1.76 -7.97
C ILE A 160 5.65 3.27 -7.96
N CYS A 161 4.67 3.98 -8.52
CA CYS A 161 4.52 5.42 -8.41
C CYS A 161 3.79 5.73 -7.10
N GLN A 162 4.45 6.49 -6.23
CA GLN A 162 3.97 6.77 -4.87
C GLN A 162 3.69 8.25 -4.68
N ILE A 163 2.65 8.55 -3.89
CA ILE A 163 2.27 9.91 -3.51
C ILE A 163 1.66 9.96 -2.10
N ASP A 164 2.01 10.98 -1.33
CA ASP A 164 1.28 11.35 -0.11
C ASP A 164 -0.08 11.88 -0.53
N ARG A 165 -1.14 11.12 -0.23
CA ARG A 165 -2.51 11.50 -0.61
C ARG A 165 -2.95 12.85 -0.04
N ARG A 166 -2.28 13.35 1.01
CA ARG A 166 -2.56 14.66 1.64
C ARG A 166 -1.87 15.82 0.92
N ALA A 167 -0.88 15.54 0.08
CA ALA A 167 -0.17 16.53 -0.72
C ALA A 167 -0.87 16.84 -2.06
N CYS A 168 -1.92 16.09 -2.40
CA CYS A 168 -2.60 16.15 -3.69
C CYS A 168 -4.12 16.32 -3.51
N PRO A 169 -4.78 17.22 -4.27
CA PRO A 169 -6.23 17.31 -4.29
C PRO A 169 -6.89 15.97 -4.68
N PRO A 170 -8.07 15.60 -4.13
CA PRO A 170 -8.69 14.30 -4.39
C PRO A 170 -9.02 14.01 -5.86
N ASP A 171 -9.37 15.04 -6.64
CA ASP A 171 -9.65 14.95 -8.07
C ASP A 171 -8.39 14.72 -8.90
N GLU A 172 -7.30 15.42 -8.58
CA GLU A 172 -5.98 15.16 -9.17
C GLU A 172 -5.47 13.75 -8.83
N LEU A 173 -5.67 13.31 -7.58
CA LEU A 173 -5.29 11.97 -7.12
C LEU A 173 -6.05 10.87 -7.86
N ALA A 174 -7.36 11.07 -8.11
CA ALA A 174 -8.18 10.16 -8.89
C ALA A 174 -7.70 10.11 -10.35
N ALA A 175 -7.41 11.26 -10.96
CA ALA A 175 -6.89 11.31 -12.33
C ALA A 175 -5.54 10.60 -12.47
N LEU A 176 -4.63 10.78 -11.50
CA LEU A 176 -3.34 10.08 -11.46
C LEU A 176 -3.52 8.59 -11.24
N ARG A 177 -4.38 8.18 -10.31
CA ARG A 177 -4.71 6.76 -10.12
C ARG A 177 -5.16 6.15 -11.44
N ASP A 178 -5.98 6.86 -12.22
CA ASP A 178 -6.59 6.30 -13.42
C ASP A 178 -5.62 6.06 -14.59
N THR A 179 -4.36 6.50 -14.47
CA THR A 179 -3.28 6.15 -15.42
C THR A 179 -2.51 4.87 -15.06
N HIS A 180 -2.86 4.21 -13.96
CA HIS A 180 -2.18 3.02 -13.45
C HIS A 180 -3.04 1.77 -13.60
N GLU A 181 -2.43 0.63 -13.88
CA GLU A 181 -3.17 -0.63 -14.09
C GLU A 181 -3.40 -1.38 -12.76
N VAL A 182 -2.54 -1.12 -11.78
CA VAL A 182 -2.51 -1.85 -10.51
C VAL A 182 -2.60 -0.87 -9.34
N LEU A 183 -3.52 -1.12 -8.42
CA LEU A 183 -3.49 -0.51 -7.10
C LEU A 183 -2.68 -1.44 -6.18
N VAL A 184 -1.50 -1.00 -5.76
CA VAL A 184 -0.69 -1.80 -4.84
C VAL A 184 -1.19 -1.64 -3.41
N GLU A 185 -1.33 -2.75 -2.71
CA GLU A 185 -1.70 -2.82 -1.31
C GLU A 185 -0.55 -3.42 -0.49
N VAL A 186 -0.61 -3.21 0.83
CA VAL A 186 0.28 -3.87 1.78
C VAL A 186 0.15 -5.39 1.66
N ASN A 187 1.24 -6.11 1.92
CA ASN A 187 1.16 -7.56 2.07
C ASN A 187 0.24 -7.91 3.25
N PRO A 188 -0.58 -8.96 3.13
CA PRO A 188 -1.34 -9.44 4.28
C PRO A 188 -0.36 -9.90 5.36
N GLU A 189 -0.67 -9.57 6.62
CA GLU A 189 0.06 -10.04 7.80
C GLU A 189 -0.15 -11.54 8.02
N PHE A 190 -1.29 -12.05 7.55
CA PHE A 190 -1.63 -13.46 7.54
C PHE A 190 -2.53 -13.80 6.37
N ASP A 191 -2.29 -14.95 5.74
CA ASP A 191 -3.13 -15.51 4.68
C ASP A 191 -2.90 -17.03 4.60
N ASP A 192 -3.91 -17.82 4.97
CA ASP A 192 -3.90 -19.29 4.82
C ASP A 192 -4.90 -19.78 3.75
N GLY A 193 -5.46 -18.86 2.95
CA GLY A 193 -6.53 -19.12 1.98
C GLY A 193 -7.94 -19.26 2.58
N ILE A 194 -8.09 -19.28 3.92
CA ILE A 194 -9.38 -19.27 4.61
C ILE A 194 -9.59 -17.95 5.37
N LEU A 195 -8.55 -17.44 6.02
CA LEU A 195 -8.52 -16.14 6.67
C LEU A 195 -7.36 -15.32 6.13
N LYS A 196 -7.67 -14.07 5.78
CA LYS A 196 -6.69 -13.08 5.39
C LYS A 196 -6.81 -11.86 6.28
N ILE A 197 -5.68 -11.44 6.85
CA ILE A 197 -5.58 -10.28 7.73
C ILE A 197 -4.62 -9.29 7.09
N SER A 198 -5.09 -8.08 6.79
CA SER A 198 -4.27 -7.03 6.17
C SER A 198 -4.28 -5.77 7.01
N ARG A 199 -3.14 -5.07 7.08
CA ARG A 199 -3.04 -3.79 7.79
C ARG A 199 -3.82 -2.69 7.07
N THR A 200 -4.52 -1.84 7.82
CA THR A 200 -5.11 -0.59 7.31
C THR A 200 -4.53 0.61 8.05
N PHE A 201 -4.36 1.73 7.34
CA PHE A 201 -3.64 2.90 7.84
C PHE A 201 -4.52 4.14 7.99
N GLU A 202 -5.60 4.23 7.22
CA GLU A 202 -6.59 5.31 7.32
C GLU A 202 -8.01 4.77 7.03
N PRO A 203 -8.77 4.39 8.07
CA PRO A 203 -8.40 4.44 9.48
C PRO A 203 -7.32 3.40 9.86
N ASN A 204 -6.63 3.65 10.97
CA ASN A 204 -5.69 2.71 11.57
C ASN A 204 -6.41 1.43 11.99
N GLY A 205 -6.00 0.27 11.47
CA GLY A 205 -6.74 -0.95 11.75
C GLY A 205 -6.25 -2.24 11.10
N LEU A 206 -7.14 -3.21 11.08
CA LEU A 206 -7.02 -4.45 10.32
C LEU A 206 -8.25 -4.62 9.42
N ARG A 207 -8.02 -5.11 8.20
CA ARG A 207 -9.07 -5.70 7.36
C ARG A 207 -9.00 -7.21 7.53
N VAL A 208 -10.15 -7.82 7.82
CA VAL A 208 -10.27 -9.25 8.10
C VAL A 208 -11.24 -9.85 7.09
N GLU A 209 -10.72 -10.73 6.24
CA GLU A 209 -11.44 -11.32 5.10
C GLU A 209 -11.51 -12.84 5.30
N GLY A 210 -12.67 -13.46 5.01
CA GLY A 210 -12.85 -14.92 5.13
C GLY A 210 -13.45 -15.38 6.46
N GLU A 211 -12.87 -16.42 7.09
CA GLU A 211 -13.45 -17.08 8.27
C GLU A 211 -12.57 -16.98 9.52
N LEU A 212 -13.11 -16.39 10.60
CA LEU A 212 -12.45 -16.33 11.91
C LEU A 212 -13.01 -17.41 12.85
N ASP A 213 -12.41 -18.60 12.78
CA ASP A 213 -12.72 -19.76 13.62
C ASP A 213 -11.66 -20.04 14.70
N ALA A 214 -11.95 -21.01 15.56
CA ALA A 214 -11.07 -21.43 16.66
C ALA A 214 -9.62 -21.73 16.26
N ALA A 215 -9.37 -22.20 15.03
CA ALA A 215 -8.00 -22.49 14.57
C ALA A 215 -7.20 -21.21 14.31
N ARG A 216 -7.87 -20.07 14.11
CA ARG A 216 -7.29 -18.79 13.68
C ARG A 216 -7.37 -17.68 14.73
N HIS A 217 -8.02 -17.94 15.87
CA HIS A 217 -8.08 -17.00 16.98
C HIS A 217 -6.71 -16.56 17.46
N GLN A 218 -5.75 -17.48 17.56
CA GLN A 218 -4.41 -17.14 18.05
C GLN A 218 -3.72 -16.13 17.12
N VAL A 219 -3.68 -16.41 15.82
CA VAL A 219 -3.02 -15.50 14.87
C VAL A 219 -3.75 -14.16 14.80
N PHE A 220 -5.09 -14.15 14.85
CA PHE A 220 -5.85 -12.91 14.90
C PHE A 220 -5.55 -12.08 16.15
N ALA A 221 -5.48 -12.71 17.34
CA ALA A 221 -5.12 -12.04 18.58
C ALA A 221 -3.71 -11.43 18.51
N GLU A 222 -2.75 -12.17 17.95
CA GLU A 222 -1.37 -11.68 17.77
C GLU A 222 -1.34 -10.44 16.87
N GLN A 223 -2.01 -10.47 15.72
CA GLN A 223 -2.06 -9.33 14.80
C GLN A 223 -2.80 -8.13 15.39
N LEU A 224 -3.92 -8.36 16.08
CA LEU A 224 -4.67 -7.31 16.76
C LEU A 224 -3.81 -6.63 17.84
N ALA A 225 -3.11 -7.42 18.66
CA ALA A 225 -2.23 -6.90 19.70
C ALA A 225 -1.11 -6.03 19.12
N GLN A 226 -0.52 -6.39 17.97
CA GLN A 226 0.50 -5.57 17.30
C GLN A 226 -0.05 -4.20 16.88
N VAL A 227 -1.25 -4.16 16.30
CA VAL A 227 -1.89 -2.89 15.88
C VAL A 227 -2.24 -2.01 17.07
N CYS A 228 -2.64 -2.61 18.20
CA CYS A 228 -2.94 -1.90 19.43
C CYS A 228 -1.70 -1.27 20.10
N LEU A 229 -0.46 -1.70 19.78
CA LEU A 229 0.75 -1.10 20.35
C LEU A 229 0.89 0.41 20.07
N ALA A 230 0.28 0.88 18.98
CA ALA A 230 0.28 2.28 18.61
C ALA A 230 -0.56 3.18 19.54
N ARG A 231 -1.31 2.60 20.49
CA ARG A 231 -2.12 3.30 21.49
C ARG A 231 -3.04 4.37 20.90
N ARG A 232 -3.86 3.93 19.95
CA ARG A 232 -4.82 4.76 19.22
C ARG A 232 -5.98 3.88 18.80
N ARG A 233 -7.14 4.49 18.56
CA ARG A 233 -8.35 3.80 18.09
C ARG A 233 -8.02 2.85 16.93
N VAL A 234 -8.50 1.61 17.03
CA VAL A 234 -8.24 0.54 16.06
C VAL A 234 -9.53 0.19 15.37
N HIS A 235 -9.53 0.25 14.05
CA HIS A 235 -10.66 -0.14 13.22
C HIS A 235 -10.50 -1.58 12.75
N LEU A 236 -11.56 -2.36 12.82
CA LEU A 236 -11.63 -3.72 12.28
C LEU A 236 -12.66 -3.70 11.15
N ASP A 237 -12.18 -3.80 9.92
CA ASP A 237 -13.01 -3.83 8.73
C ASP A 237 -13.42 -5.27 8.42
N PHE A 238 -14.72 -5.53 8.53
CA PHE A 238 -15.34 -6.85 8.33
C PHE A 238 -16.20 -6.92 7.06
N ALA A 239 -15.98 -6.01 6.10
CA ALA A 239 -16.74 -5.98 4.85
C ALA A 239 -16.76 -7.35 4.13
N ASP A 240 -15.63 -8.05 4.11
CA ASP A 240 -15.48 -9.35 3.45
C ASP A 240 -15.32 -10.52 4.45
N LEU A 241 -15.76 -10.33 5.70
CA LEU A 241 -15.82 -11.39 6.69
C LEU A 241 -17.05 -12.27 6.44
N GLY A 242 -16.81 -13.54 6.11
CA GLY A 242 -17.86 -14.53 5.87
C GLY A 242 -18.35 -15.20 7.15
N PHE A 243 -17.47 -15.37 8.14
CA PHE A 243 -17.81 -16.06 9.39
C PHE A 243 -16.94 -15.60 10.57
N ILE A 244 -17.54 -15.57 11.75
CA ILE A 244 -16.86 -15.44 13.04
C ILE A 244 -17.61 -16.27 14.08
N ASP A 245 -16.90 -17.15 14.78
CA ASP A 245 -17.51 -17.93 15.86
C ASP A 245 -17.64 -17.11 17.17
N LEU A 246 -18.33 -17.67 18.16
CA LEU A 246 -18.49 -17.03 19.47
C LEU A 246 -17.15 -16.80 20.19
N GLY A 247 -16.15 -17.63 19.93
CA GLY A 247 -14.81 -17.47 20.50
C GLY A 247 -14.11 -16.23 19.95
N GLY A 248 -14.26 -15.96 18.65
CA GLY A 248 -13.75 -14.75 18.00
C GLY A 248 -14.41 -13.48 18.53
N LEU A 249 -15.74 -13.50 18.73
CA LEU A 249 -16.44 -12.36 19.36
C LEU A 249 -16.01 -12.14 20.81
N ASN A 250 -15.86 -13.21 21.57
CA ASN A 250 -15.35 -13.14 22.94
C ASN A 250 -13.91 -12.62 22.99
N LEU A 251 -13.06 -13.01 22.03
CA LEU A 251 -11.70 -12.49 21.89
C LEU A 251 -11.71 -10.98 21.65
N LEU A 252 -12.56 -10.47 20.75
CA LEU A 252 -12.72 -9.03 20.52
C LEU A 252 -13.13 -8.30 21.81
N ALA A 253 -14.13 -8.83 22.52
CA ALA A 253 -14.58 -8.25 23.78
C ALA A 253 -13.48 -8.23 24.85
N GLN A 254 -12.68 -9.30 24.97
CA GLN A 254 -11.56 -9.35 25.90
C GLN A 254 -10.45 -8.36 25.54
N GLN A 255 -10.08 -8.27 24.25
CA GLN A 255 -9.07 -7.32 23.79
C GLN A 255 -9.52 -5.87 23.98
N ALA A 256 -10.81 -5.59 23.78
CA ALA A 256 -11.38 -4.28 24.03
C ALA A 256 -11.27 -3.84 25.50
N THR A 257 -11.42 -4.78 26.45
CA THR A 257 -11.37 -4.46 27.89
C THR A 257 -9.97 -4.12 28.41
N VAL A 258 -8.91 -4.49 27.69
CA VAL A 258 -7.52 -4.18 28.07
C VAL A 258 -7.01 -2.89 27.46
N LEU A 259 -7.79 -2.25 26.58
CA LEU A 259 -7.45 -0.95 26.02
C LEU A 259 -7.65 0.17 27.05
N PRO A 260 -6.83 1.24 27.01
CA PRO A 260 -7.09 2.46 27.75
C PRO A 260 -8.48 3.03 27.47
N ALA A 261 -9.05 3.78 28.43
CA ALA A 261 -10.44 4.25 28.34
C ALA A 261 -10.72 5.23 27.18
N ASP A 262 -9.69 5.84 26.60
CA ASP A 262 -9.72 6.73 25.44
C ASP A 262 -9.45 5.99 24.11
N GLU A 263 -9.20 4.68 24.17
CA GLU A 263 -9.02 3.81 23.02
C GLU A 263 -10.21 2.85 22.89
N ALA A 264 -10.52 2.48 21.65
CA ALA A 264 -11.60 1.54 21.36
C ALA A 264 -11.26 0.69 20.13
N LEU A 265 -11.81 -0.52 20.11
CA LEU A 265 -11.93 -1.30 18.88
C LEU A 265 -13.24 -0.93 18.20
N VAL A 266 -13.12 -0.36 17.01
CA VAL A 266 -14.24 0.06 16.18
C VAL A 266 -14.51 -1.04 15.17
N LEU A 267 -15.73 -1.56 15.16
CA LEU A 267 -16.13 -2.63 14.25
C LEU A 267 -16.81 -1.99 13.03
N ASP A 268 -16.09 -1.92 11.91
CA ASP A 268 -16.58 -1.38 10.64
C ASP A 268 -17.17 -2.51 9.78
N HIS A 269 -18.26 -2.21 9.06
CA HIS A 269 -18.93 -3.07 8.09
C HIS A 269 -19.29 -4.48 8.61
N LEU A 270 -19.73 -4.57 9.86
CA LEU A 270 -20.12 -5.83 10.49
C LEU A 270 -21.09 -6.66 9.62
N PRO A 271 -20.92 -7.99 9.53
CA PRO A 271 -21.93 -8.85 8.94
C PRO A 271 -23.24 -8.77 9.75
N PRO A 272 -24.43 -8.75 9.09
CA PRO A 272 -25.71 -8.58 9.78
C PRO A 272 -25.96 -9.58 10.92
N ASP A 273 -25.53 -10.83 10.75
CA ASP A 273 -25.70 -11.87 11.78
C ASP A 273 -24.85 -11.57 13.03
N VAL A 274 -23.65 -11.03 12.84
CA VAL A 274 -22.76 -10.63 13.93
C VAL A 274 -23.32 -9.40 14.65
N GLU A 275 -23.78 -8.42 13.88
CA GLU A 275 -24.42 -7.22 14.41
C GLU A 275 -25.66 -7.57 15.25
N ASN A 276 -26.52 -8.46 14.77
CA ASN A 276 -27.69 -8.95 15.51
C ASN A 276 -27.32 -9.61 16.84
N VAL A 277 -26.27 -10.44 16.86
CA VAL A 277 -25.78 -11.07 18.11
C VAL A 277 -25.29 -10.02 19.10
N ILE A 278 -24.53 -9.02 18.64
CA ILE A 278 -24.04 -7.92 19.48
C ILE A 278 -25.22 -7.08 20.02
N GLU A 279 -26.21 -6.76 19.18
CA GLU A 279 -27.41 -6.02 19.60
C GLU A 279 -28.24 -6.80 20.65
N MET A 280 -28.36 -8.12 20.51
CA MET A 280 -29.04 -8.96 21.52
C MET A 280 -28.31 -8.97 22.87
N VAL A 281 -26.97 -8.95 22.87
CA VAL A 281 -26.16 -8.83 24.09
C VAL A 281 -26.22 -7.40 24.65
N GLY A 282 -26.25 -6.42 23.75
CA GLY A 282 -26.22 -4.99 24.01
C GLY A 282 -24.79 -4.44 24.09
N TRP A 283 -24.49 -3.44 23.25
CA TRP A 283 -23.18 -2.75 23.20
C TRP A 283 -22.68 -2.26 24.57
N HIS A 284 -23.59 -1.81 25.44
CA HIS A 284 -23.26 -1.37 26.81
C HIS A 284 -22.59 -2.45 27.68
N ARG A 285 -22.70 -3.73 27.31
CA ARG A 285 -22.06 -4.87 28.00
C ARG A 285 -20.71 -5.26 27.40
N LEU A 286 -20.26 -4.55 26.36
CA LEU A 286 -19.02 -4.80 25.65
C LEU A 286 -18.13 -3.54 25.73
N PRO A 287 -17.62 -3.18 26.91
CA PRO A 287 -16.82 -1.98 27.08
C PRO A 287 -15.56 -2.03 26.19
N GLY A 288 -15.27 -0.91 25.53
CA GLY A 288 -14.16 -0.77 24.59
C GLY A 288 -14.47 -1.21 23.15
N LEU A 289 -15.64 -1.82 22.90
CA LEU A 289 -16.15 -2.05 21.55
C LEU A 289 -17.08 -0.91 21.14
N GLU A 290 -16.87 -0.41 19.92
CA GLU A 290 -17.69 0.63 19.34
C GLU A 290 -18.16 0.26 17.95
N ARG A 291 -19.37 0.69 17.61
CA ARG A 291 -19.91 0.54 16.26
C ARG A 291 -19.24 1.54 15.32
N GLY A 292 -18.77 1.03 14.19
CA GLY A 292 -18.08 1.79 13.15
C GLY A 292 -18.98 2.18 11.98
N ARG A 293 -18.37 2.24 10.80
CA ARG A 293 -19.04 2.47 9.51
C ARG A 293 -20.00 1.33 9.22
N GLU A 294 -21.19 1.66 8.74
CA GLU A 294 -22.18 0.66 8.34
C GLU A 294 -21.85 0.10 6.96
N ARG A 295 -22.19 -1.18 6.76
CA ARG A 295 -22.12 -1.81 5.44
C ARG A 295 -23.13 -1.10 4.52
N ALA A 296 -22.69 -0.62 3.36
CA ALA A 296 -23.62 -0.11 2.37
C ALA A 296 -24.52 -1.28 1.92
N PHE A 297 -25.83 -1.17 2.16
CA PHE A 297 -26.79 -2.07 1.55
C PHE A 297 -26.75 -1.83 0.04
N PRO A 298 -26.64 -2.86 -0.81
CA PRO A 298 -26.95 -2.65 -2.22
C PRO A 298 -28.38 -2.10 -2.28
N GLU A 299 -28.56 -0.93 -2.90
CA GLU A 299 -29.88 -0.41 -3.21
C GLU A 299 -30.61 -1.55 -3.93
N THR A 300 -31.64 -2.11 -3.29
CA THR A 300 -32.55 -3.02 -3.96
C THR A 300 -33.10 -2.24 -5.15
N GLU A 301 -32.67 -2.59 -6.36
CA GLU A 301 -33.35 -2.18 -7.58
C GLU A 301 -34.83 -2.54 -7.39
N GLY A 302 -35.62 -1.51 -7.07
CA GLY A 302 -37.04 -1.63 -6.87
C GLY A 302 -37.64 -2.08 -8.19
N ILE A 303 -38.06 -3.34 -8.23
CA ILE A 303 -39.02 -3.81 -9.20
C ILE A 303 -40.32 -3.03 -8.93
N ALA A 304 -40.61 -2.07 -9.79
CA ALA A 304 -41.94 -1.49 -9.99
C ALA A 304 -42.16 -1.31 -11.50
#